data_AF-A0A9E1JJ45-F1
#
_entry.id   AF-A0A9E1JJ45-F1
#
_cell.length_a   1.000
_cell.length_b   1.000
_cell.length_c   1.000
_cell.angle_alpha   90.00
_cell.angle_beta   90.00
_cell.angle_gamma   90.00
#
_symmetry.space_group_name_H-M   'P 1'
#
loop_
_entity.id
_entity.type
_entity.pdbx_description
1 polymer ?
#
loop_
_entity_poly.entity_id
_entity_poly.type
_entity_poly.pdbx_seq_one_letter_code
_entity_poly.pdbx_strand_id
1 'polypeptide(L)' 'MVEPKDMHQCQTTNCGYIYNPDKGDRKGKIAKGIKFEDLPDDWKCPVCGASTKAFKSLG' A
#
# COMPACT_ATOMS: atom_id res chain seq x y z
N MET A 1 -6.87 -11.91 9.99
CA MET A 1 -6.13 -12.69 8.96
C MET A 1 -6.23 -11.87 7.70
N VAL A 2 -5.15 -11.20 7.29
CA VAL A 2 -5.14 -10.51 6.01
C VAL A 2 -5.01 -11.58 4.93
N GLU A 3 -5.92 -11.58 3.96
CA GLU A 3 -5.80 -12.49 2.84
C GLU A 3 -4.75 -11.92 1.87
N PRO A 4 -3.97 -12.74 1.14
CA PRO A 4 -2.98 -12.27 0.17
C PRO A 4 -3.60 -11.32 -0.88
N LYS A 5 -4.92 -11.46 -1.11
CA LYS A 5 -5.77 -10.61 -1.95
C LYS A 5 -5.78 -9.14 -1.55
N ASP A 6 -5.65 -8.83 -0.25
CA ASP A 6 -5.71 -7.45 0.26
C ASP A 6 -4.33 -6.74 0.17
N MET A 7 -3.27 -7.45 -0.24
CA MET A 7 -1.93 -6.88 -0.40
C MET A 7 -1.81 -6.17 -1.75
N HIS A 8 -1.15 -5.01 -1.75
CA HIS A 8 -1.03 -4.17 -2.93
C HIS A 8 0.43 -3.86 -3.22
N GLN A 9 0.90 -4.10 -4.44
CA GLN A 9 2.25 -3.78 -4.87
C GLN A 9 2.29 -2.57 -5.80
N CYS A 10 3.18 -1.64 -5.49
CA CYS A 10 3.53 -0.49 -6.32
C CYS A 10 4.21 -0.97 -7.61
N GLN A 11 3.56 -0.73 -8.75
CA GLN A 11 4.03 -1.06 -10.10
C GLN A 11 4.95 0.01 -10.69
N THR A 12 5.37 1.00 -9.91
CA THR A 12 6.34 2.01 -10.37
C THR A 12 7.70 1.36 -10.63
N THR A 13 8.27 1.65 -11.79
CA THR A 13 9.64 1.26 -12.17
C THR A 13 10.61 1.66 -11.07
N ASN A 14 11.41 0.71 -10.57
CA ASN A 14 12.34 0.85 -9.44
C ASN A 14 11.72 1.01 -8.02
N CYS A 15 10.43 0.71 -7.82
CA CYS A 15 9.83 0.75 -6.48
C CYS A 15 9.56 -0.65 -5.90
N GLY A 16 8.58 -1.36 -6.46
CA GLY A 16 8.19 -2.69 -5.98
C GLY A 16 7.67 -2.74 -4.54
N TYR A 17 7.33 -1.61 -3.92
CA TYR A 17 6.84 -1.55 -2.54
C TYR A 17 5.53 -2.34 -2.38
N ILE A 18 5.41 -3.12 -1.31
CA ILE A 18 4.21 -3.92 -1.01
C ILE A 18 3.55 -3.36 0.25
N TYR A 19 2.33 -2.85 0.09
CA TYR A 19 1.47 -2.46 1.19
C TYR A 19 0.83 -3.71 1.82
N ASN A 20 1.02 -3.86 3.12
CA ASN A 20 0.41 -4.92 3.92
C ASN A 20 -0.54 -4.28 4.96
N PRO A 21 -1.87 -4.49 4.84
CA PRO A 21 -2.85 -3.98 5.80
C PRO A 21 -2.57 -4.37 7.24
N ASP A 22 -2.13 -5.60 7.49
CA ASP A 22 -1.90 -6.15 8.83
C ASP A 22 -0.72 -5.46 9.54
N LYS A 23 0.26 -5.02 8.75
CA LYS A 23 1.39 -4.22 9.25
C LYS A 23 1.09 -2.72 9.24
N GLY A 24 0.17 -2.28 8.38
CA GLY A 24 -0.03 -0.87 8.06
C GLY A 24 1.20 -0.28 7.37
N ASP A 25 1.33 1.04 7.44
CA ASP A 25 2.46 1.77 6.87
C ASP A 25 2.95 2.86 7.82
N ARG A 26 4.01 2.57 8.57
CA ARG A 26 4.55 3.52 9.54
C ARG A 26 5.16 4.77 8.88
N LYS A 27 5.69 4.67 7.66
CA LYS A 27 6.26 5.82 6.95
C LYS A 27 5.15 6.73 6.41
N GLY A 28 4.07 6.15 5.91
CA GLY A 28 2.85 6.83 5.45
C GLY A 28 1.89 7.21 6.57
N LYS A 29 2.26 6.99 7.84
CA LYS A 29 1.42 7.24 9.03
C LYS A 29 0.08 6.49 9.03
N ILE A 30 0.07 5.30 8.44
CA ILE A 30 -1.09 4.42 8.38
C ILE A 30 -0.99 3.37 9.48
N ALA A 31 -2.05 3.25 10.28
CA ALA A 31 -2.15 2.24 11.31
C ALA A 31 -2.27 0.83 10.73
N LYS A 32 -1.91 -0.17 11.53
CA LYS A 32 -2.21 -1.57 11.23
C LYS A 32 -3.72 -1.81 11.18
N GLY A 33 -4.15 -2.70 10.28
CA GLY A 33 -5.55 -3.05 10.04
C GLY A 33 -6.25 -2.18 8.99
N ILE A 34 -5.59 -1.13 8.46
CA ILE A 34 -6.16 -0.28 7.41
C ILE A 34 -6.00 -0.97 6.06
N LYS A 35 -7.10 -1.17 5.34
CA LYS A 35 -7.06 -1.73 3.98
C LYS A 35 -6.53 -0.69 2.99
N PHE A 36 -6.01 -1.16 1.87
CA PHE A 36 -5.52 -0.25 0.83
C PHE A 36 -6.63 0.67 0.30
N GLU A 37 -7.86 0.16 0.21
CA GLU A 37 -9.06 0.92 -0.20
C GLU A 37 -9.49 1.98 0.83
N ASP A 38 -9.07 1.83 2.09
CA ASP A 38 -9.36 2.75 3.20
C ASP A 38 -8.21 3.77 3.39
N LEU A 39 -7.16 3.69 2.56
CA LEU A 39 -6.07 4.66 2.58
C LEU A 39 -6.57 6.04 2.17
N PRO A 40 -6.07 7.11 2.81
CA PRO A 40 -6.41 8.46 2.41
C PRO A 40 -5.93 8.75 0.98
N ASP A 41 -6.65 9.58 0.24
CA ASP A 41 -6.33 9.91 -1.17
C ASP A 41 -4.96 10.60 -1.32
N ASP A 42 -4.52 11.29 -0.26
CA ASP A 42 -3.19 11.92 -0.19
C ASP A 42 -2.06 10.92 0.14
N TRP A 43 -2.40 9.68 0.50
CA TRP A 43 -1.39 8.65 0.74
C TRP A 43 -0.63 8.36 -0.55
N LYS A 44 0.68 8.36 -0.41
CA LYS A 44 1.62 8.08 -1.48
C LYS A 44 2.58 7.01 -1.01
N CYS A 45 3.09 6.26 -1.97
CA CYS A 45 4.08 5.23 -1.73
C CYS A 45 5.24 5.81 -0.92
N PRO A 46 5.58 5.26 0.26
CA PRO A 46 6.65 5.78 1.11
C PRO A 46 8.06 5.55 0.55
N VAL A 47 8.16 4.85 -0.58
CA VAL A 47 9.41 4.55 -1.28
C VAL A 47 9.61 5.50 -2.47
N CYS A 48 8.61 5.62 -3.36
CA CYS A 48 8.75 6.39 -4.60
C CYS A 48 7.85 7.63 -4.69
N GLY A 49 6.92 7.84 -3.75
CA GLY A 49 5.97 8.95 -3.80
C GLY A 49 4.84 8.79 -4.82
N ALA A 50 4.73 7.63 -5.49
CA ALA A 50 3.63 7.36 -6.41
C ALA A 50 2.29 7.27 -5.68
N SER A 51 1.23 7.76 -6.32
CA SER A 51 -0.14 7.66 -5.81
C SER A 51 -0.61 6.20 -5.69
N THR A 52 -1.66 5.97 -4.91
CA THR A 52 -2.35 4.68 -4.79
C THR A 52 -2.72 4.06 -6.15
N LYS A 53 -2.98 4.88 -7.17
CA LYS A 53 -3.28 4.44 -8.55
C LYS A 53 -2.18 3.60 -9.21
N ALA A 54 -0.92 3.76 -8.79
CA ALA A 54 0.19 2.97 -9.30
C ALA A 54 0.30 1.58 -8.64
N PHE A 55 -0.57 1.28 -7.68
CA PHE A 55 -0.58 -0.02 -7.01
C PHE A 55 -1.52 -1.00 -7.70
N LYS A 56 -1.13 -2.26 -7.69
CA LYS A 56 -1.94 -3.40 -8.13
C LYS A 56 -2.13 -4.35 -6.95
N SER A 57 -3.33 -4.91 -6.84
CA SER A 57 -3.58 -6.03 -5.92
C SER A 57 -2.72 -7.23 -6.32
N LEU A 58 -2.16 -7.91 -5.32
CA LEU A 58 -1.33 -9.11 -5.45
C LEU A 58 -2.15 -10.41 -5.39
N GLY A 59 -3.38 -10.37 -5.91
CA GLY A 59 -4.31 -11.51 -5.93
C GLY A 59 -3.75 -12.73 -6.64
#